data_AF-A0A6C0EMS6-F1
#
_entry.id   AF-A0A6C0EMS6-F1
#
_cell.length_a   1.000
_cell.length_b   1.000
_cell.length_c   1.000
_cell.angle_alpha   90.00
_cell.angle_beta   90.00
_cell.angle_gamma   90.00
#
_symmetry.space_group_name_H-M   'P 1'
#
loop_
_entity.id
_entity.type
_entity.pdbx_description
1 polymer ?
#
loop_
_entity_poly.entity_id
_entity_poly.type
_entity_poly.pdbx_seq_one_letter_code
_entity_poly.pdbx_strand_id
1 'polypeptide(L)'
;MVTIEKYSDRSIVVRGEKTREYKDQLKELGGKWNPNLKGGAGWIFSLKKESKVRALLGKESASSSSASSSSEDIPLKTLIKKREPSSSSSSSEDIPLKTLIKKKEPSSSASSSSEDIPLRTLIKKKEPSSPNLTIEKYSDRSIVVRGEKTKEYKDQLKELGGKWNPNLKGGAGWIFSLKKESKVRALLGKESSSDSSASSSSEDIPLKTLIKKESSSSSDDEKESSSGSAEEKKMPHVKLLGECNEYSQKVNVPKTVKAIENFCTLLQANKVKDSKEAFLKLPHVVQCLFLQHAWTIISNKSKHSDNSYRTAFYLFKLFRSPEFKARPIYARYAKLGSMEKLYTKALHWNRETKEEPTKSRTTSTKSRTTSTKSRTTSTKSRAKSGTTKKYDKEYQRYATPEGETNPLNIFYTSLYKEKPSSPLAITWLTEYGLFDGEERQKLIKQYKKLLDSGKLIKLRG
;
A
#
# COMPACT_ATOMS: atom_id res chain seq x y z
N MET A 1 -16.10 -35.89 9.09
CA MET A 1 -16.48 -35.76 7.64
C MET A 1 -15.80 -34.53 7.04
N VAL A 2 -15.62 -34.43 5.72
CA VAL A 2 -15.14 -33.21 5.03
C VAL A 2 -16.30 -32.58 4.25
N THR A 3 -16.52 -31.27 4.37
CA THR A 3 -17.53 -30.52 3.61
C THR A 3 -16.87 -29.47 2.71
N ILE A 4 -17.51 -29.19 1.57
CA ILE A 4 -17.11 -28.14 0.62
C ILE A 4 -18.31 -27.23 0.39
N GLU A 5 -18.21 -25.97 0.81
CA GLU A 5 -19.31 -25.01 0.81
C GLU A 5 -18.97 -23.78 -0.05
N LYS A 6 -19.94 -23.25 -0.80
CA LYS A 6 -19.75 -22.01 -1.58
C LYS A 6 -19.79 -20.79 -0.65
N TYR A 7 -18.62 -20.27 -0.30
CA TYR A 7 -18.47 -19.12 0.60
C TYR A 7 -18.74 -17.76 -0.07
N SER A 8 -18.50 -17.64 -1.39
CA SER A 8 -18.89 -16.48 -2.21
C SER A 8 -18.91 -16.85 -3.70
N ASP A 9 -19.33 -15.94 -4.57
CA ASP A 9 -19.26 -16.12 -6.04
C ASP A 9 -17.84 -16.27 -6.60
N ARG A 10 -16.81 -16.11 -5.78
CA ARG A 10 -15.40 -16.27 -6.18
C ARG A 10 -14.62 -17.24 -5.31
N SER A 11 -15.23 -17.84 -4.28
CA SER A 11 -14.53 -18.70 -3.31
C SER A 11 -15.39 -19.81 -2.72
N ILE A 12 -14.75 -20.96 -2.50
CA ILE A 12 -15.27 -22.06 -1.66
C ILE A 12 -14.52 -22.10 -0.33
N VAL A 13 -15.14 -22.70 0.69
CA VAL A 13 -14.47 -23.13 1.92
C VAL A 13 -14.51 -24.65 2.02
N VAL A 14 -13.43 -25.25 2.54
CA VAL A 14 -13.34 -26.67 2.90
C VAL A 14 -13.22 -26.78 4.42
N ARG A 15 -14.04 -27.64 5.03
CA ARG A 15 -14.14 -27.85 6.48
C ARG A 15 -14.11 -29.34 6.85
N GLY A 16 -13.90 -29.64 8.12
CA GLY A 16 -13.85 -31.00 8.66
C GLY A 16 -12.49 -31.38 9.25
N GLU A 17 -12.46 -32.31 10.20
CA GLU A 17 -11.24 -32.67 10.96
C GLU A 17 -10.15 -33.25 10.06
N LYS A 18 -10.52 -34.14 9.13
CA LYS A 18 -9.63 -34.72 8.11
C LYS A 18 -8.90 -33.69 7.25
N THR A 19 -9.33 -32.43 7.19
CA THR A 19 -8.58 -31.37 6.47
C THR A 19 -7.20 -31.07 7.08
N ARG A 20 -6.87 -31.67 8.23
CA ARG A 20 -5.51 -31.71 8.81
C ARG A 20 -4.56 -32.65 8.06
N GLU A 21 -5.02 -33.83 7.64
CA GLU A 21 -4.22 -34.80 6.85
C GLU A 21 -3.82 -34.18 5.51
N TYR A 22 -4.76 -33.55 4.82
CA TYR A 22 -4.56 -32.91 3.52
C TYR A 22 -3.88 -31.54 3.57
N LYS A 23 -3.46 -31.06 4.75
CA LYS A 23 -2.99 -29.68 5.02
C LYS A 23 -2.02 -29.14 3.97
N ASP A 24 -0.95 -29.88 3.67
CA ASP A 24 0.11 -29.35 2.80
C ASP A 24 -0.22 -29.46 1.31
N GLN A 25 -1.04 -30.45 0.90
CA GLN A 25 -1.60 -30.51 -0.46
C GLN A 25 -2.65 -29.40 -0.70
N LEU A 26 -3.48 -29.10 0.30
CA LEU A 26 -4.43 -27.97 0.28
C LEU A 26 -3.69 -26.62 0.19
N LYS A 27 -2.53 -26.51 0.84
CA LYS A 27 -1.63 -25.35 0.79
C LYS A 27 -0.90 -25.24 -0.56
N GLU A 28 -0.47 -26.35 -1.16
CA GLU A 28 0.12 -26.41 -2.52
C GLU A 28 -0.90 -26.02 -3.60
N LEU A 29 -2.14 -26.52 -3.48
CA LEU A 29 -3.29 -26.02 -4.25
C LEU A 29 -3.60 -24.54 -3.96
N GLY A 30 -2.82 -23.85 -3.11
CA GLY A 30 -2.91 -22.41 -2.86
C GLY A 30 -4.12 -22.00 -2.04
N GLY A 31 -4.62 -22.91 -1.20
CA GLY A 31 -5.62 -22.62 -0.18
C GLY A 31 -5.01 -21.81 0.96
N LYS A 32 -5.87 -21.13 1.73
CA LYS A 32 -5.47 -20.42 2.95
C LYS A 32 -6.39 -20.80 4.11
N TRP A 33 -5.80 -21.30 5.18
CA TRP A 33 -6.51 -21.49 6.45
C TRP A 33 -6.97 -20.14 7.02
N ASN A 34 -8.21 -20.07 7.48
CA ASN A 34 -8.74 -18.93 8.22
C ASN A 34 -9.59 -19.44 9.40
N PRO A 35 -9.23 -19.13 10.67
CA PRO A 35 -10.04 -19.51 11.83
C PRO A 35 -11.36 -18.74 11.93
N ASN A 36 -11.41 -17.51 11.39
CA ASN A 36 -12.47 -16.54 11.67
C ASN A 36 -13.54 -16.50 10.55
N LEU A 37 -13.97 -17.67 10.08
CA LEU A 37 -15.02 -17.80 9.06
C LEU A 37 -16.41 -18.00 9.70
N LYS A 38 -17.45 -17.46 9.07
CA LYS A 38 -18.85 -17.69 9.46
C LYS A 38 -19.16 -19.20 9.35
N GLY A 39 -19.45 -19.86 10.47
CA GLY A 39 -19.57 -21.33 10.55
C GLY A 39 -18.28 -22.06 10.95
N GLY A 40 -17.31 -21.38 11.56
CA GLY A 40 -16.09 -22.00 12.10
C GLY A 40 -14.93 -22.09 11.10
N ALA A 41 -13.76 -22.48 11.61
CA ALA A 41 -12.49 -22.47 10.88
C ALA A 41 -12.50 -23.34 9.62
N GLY A 42 -11.72 -22.95 8.59
CA GLY A 42 -11.62 -23.73 7.35
C GLY A 42 -10.58 -23.21 6.35
N TRP A 43 -10.39 -23.97 5.28
CA TRP A 43 -9.52 -23.61 4.15
C TRP A 43 -10.29 -22.88 3.05
N ILE A 44 -9.89 -21.66 2.70
CA ILE A 44 -10.49 -20.88 1.60
C ILE A 44 -9.73 -21.14 0.30
N PHE A 45 -10.47 -21.42 -0.77
CA PHE A 45 -9.96 -21.49 -2.14
C PHE A 45 -10.74 -20.55 -3.07
N SER A 46 -10.16 -20.20 -4.22
CA SER A 46 -10.95 -19.58 -5.29
C SER A 46 -11.81 -20.65 -6.00
N LEU A 47 -13.02 -20.28 -6.40
CA LEU A 47 -13.98 -21.14 -7.11
C LEU A 47 -13.36 -21.83 -8.34
N LYS A 48 -12.42 -21.15 -9.03
CA LYS A 48 -11.65 -21.72 -10.17
C LYS A 48 -10.79 -22.95 -9.83
N LYS A 49 -10.62 -23.29 -8.55
CA LYS A 49 -9.87 -24.46 -8.08
C LYS A 49 -10.77 -25.58 -7.54
N GLU A 50 -12.09 -25.39 -7.52
CA GLU A 50 -13.05 -26.34 -6.93
C GLU A 50 -12.91 -27.76 -7.49
N SER A 51 -12.82 -27.92 -8.81
CA SER A 51 -12.66 -29.24 -9.43
C SER A 51 -11.40 -29.97 -8.97
N LYS A 52 -10.30 -29.24 -8.72
CA LYS A 52 -9.04 -29.84 -8.21
C LYS A 52 -9.15 -30.23 -6.73
N VAL A 53 -9.82 -29.41 -5.93
CA VAL A 53 -10.08 -29.69 -4.51
C VAL A 53 -11.03 -30.88 -4.34
N ARG A 54 -12.10 -30.96 -5.14
CA ARG A 54 -13.02 -32.11 -5.19
C ARG A 54 -12.30 -33.39 -5.63
N ALA A 55 -11.51 -33.35 -6.70
CA ALA A 55 -10.77 -34.52 -7.19
C ALA A 55 -9.73 -35.05 -6.19
N LEU A 56 -9.09 -34.16 -5.43
CA LEU A 56 -8.13 -34.53 -4.38
C LEU A 56 -8.82 -35.25 -3.21
N LEU A 57 -9.93 -34.70 -2.71
CA LEU A 57 -10.66 -35.25 -1.57
C LEU A 57 -11.51 -36.49 -1.94
N GLY A 58 -11.95 -36.60 -3.20
CA GLY A 58 -12.69 -37.76 -3.70
C GLY A 58 -11.83 -38.99 -4.03
N LYS A 59 -10.49 -38.90 -3.94
CA LYS A 59 -9.60 -40.03 -4.24
C LYS A 59 -9.61 -41.11 -3.15
N GLU A 60 -9.90 -40.73 -1.90
CA GLU A 60 -9.90 -41.63 -0.74
C GLU A 60 -11.03 -42.69 -0.82
N SER A 61 -12.20 -42.33 -1.36
CA SER A 61 -13.36 -43.23 -1.48
C SER A 61 -13.25 -44.29 -2.58
N ALA A 62 -12.11 -44.39 -3.26
CA ALA A 62 -11.83 -45.37 -4.30
C ALA A 62 -10.57 -46.21 -4.04
N SER A 63 -9.87 -45.99 -2.92
CA SER A 63 -8.56 -46.62 -2.63
C SER A 63 -8.56 -47.48 -1.37
N SER A 64 -9.73 -47.95 -0.91
CA SER A 64 -9.89 -48.70 0.35
C SER A 64 -10.64 -50.04 0.18
N SER A 65 -10.60 -50.65 -1.01
CA SER A 65 -11.38 -51.86 -1.33
C SER A 65 -10.69 -52.84 -2.29
N SER A 66 -9.48 -53.27 -1.95
CA SER A 66 -8.85 -54.50 -2.50
C SER A 66 -7.68 -54.95 -1.63
N ALA A 67 -7.65 -56.22 -1.22
CA ALA A 67 -6.56 -56.87 -0.48
C ALA A 67 -6.56 -58.38 -0.78
N SER A 68 -5.38 -59.02 -0.71
CA SER A 68 -5.09 -60.44 -1.05
C SER A 68 -5.36 -60.81 -2.54
N SER A 69 -4.83 -61.89 -3.12
CA SER A 69 -3.89 -62.92 -2.65
C SER A 69 -3.06 -63.52 -3.83
N SER A 70 -2.14 -64.44 -3.52
CA SER A 70 -1.67 -65.63 -4.29
C SER A 70 -2.35 -65.98 -5.63
N SER A 71 -1.73 -66.66 -6.61
CA SER A 71 -0.34 -67.07 -6.94
C SER A 71 -0.36 -67.88 -8.26
N GLU A 72 0.81 -68.22 -8.81
CA GLU A 72 1.05 -69.30 -9.81
C GLU A 72 0.49 -69.22 -11.25
N ASP A 73 1.45 -69.22 -12.18
CA ASP A 73 1.54 -70.05 -13.39
C ASP A 73 1.09 -69.64 -14.81
N ILE A 74 1.68 -70.39 -15.75
CA ILE A 74 2.11 -70.05 -17.13
C ILE A 74 1.59 -71.18 -18.06
N PRO A 75 1.05 -70.92 -19.29
CA PRO A 75 1.94 -70.95 -20.47
C PRO A 75 1.55 -70.14 -21.75
N LEU A 76 2.61 -69.56 -22.35
CA LEU A 76 3.00 -69.63 -23.79
C LEU A 76 1.88 -69.62 -24.86
N LYS A 77 1.82 -68.61 -25.76
CA LYS A 77 2.62 -68.43 -27.00
C LYS A 77 2.13 -67.14 -27.74
N THR A 78 2.76 -66.52 -28.76
CA THR A 78 3.76 -66.95 -29.77
C THR A 78 4.46 -65.73 -30.45
N LEU A 79 5.75 -65.90 -30.83
CA LEU A 79 6.47 -65.35 -32.02
C LEU A 79 6.88 -63.85 -32.21
N ILE A 80 8.13 -63.72 -32.70
CA ILE A 80 8.74 -62.71 -33.63
C ILE A 80 9.22 -61.33 -33.09
N LYS A 81 10.40 -60.76 -33.46
CA LYS A 81 11.71 -61.29 -34.00
C LYS A 81 12.80 -60.17 -34.09
N LYS A 82 14.02 -60.39 -33.53
CA LYS A 82 15.28 -59.61 -33.72
C LYS A 82 15.28 -58.15 -33.17
N ARG A 83 16.41 -57.49 -32.81
CA ARG A 83 17.86 -57.83 -32.92
C ARG A 83 18.71 -57.14 -31.82
N GLU A 84 19.65 -57.87 -31.22
CA GLU A 84 20.83 -57.42 -30.42
C GLU A 84 22.06 -57.21 -31.36
N PRO A 85 23.31 -56.82 -30.94
CA PRO A 85 23.91 -56.66 -29.59
C PRO A 85 24.64 -55.28 -29.39
N SER A 86 25.60 -55.00 -28.47
CA SER A 86 26.42 -55.79 -27.52
C SER A 86 27.03 -54.98 -26.34
N SER A 87 27.49 -55.69 -25.28
CA SER A 87 28.63 -55.37 -24.34
C SER A 87 28.55 -54.11 -23.44
N SER A 88 29.03 -54.05 -22.19
CA SER A 88 29.66 -55.00 -21.21
C SER A 88 30.06 -54.22 -19.93
N SER A 89 30.33 -54.73 -18.71
CA SER A 89 30.05 -55.99 -17.96
C SER A 89 30.74 -55.93 -16.57
N SER A 90 30.35 -56.77 -15.58
CA SER A 90 31.12 -57.13 -14.34
C SER A 90 31.20 -56.06 -13.21
N SER A 91 31.26 -56.38 -11.89
CA SER A 91 30.72 -57.51 -11.09
C SER A 91 30.68 -57.15 -9.57
N SER A 92 30.10 -58.06 -8.78
CA SER A 92 30.08 -58.25 -7.30
C SER A 92 31.30 -57.88 -6.45
N GLU A 93 31.06 -57.50 -5.17
CA GLU A 93 31.40 -58.34 -3.98
C GLU A 93 30.75 -57.79 -2.67
N ASP A 94 30.92 -58.49 -1.53
CA ASP A 94 29.93 -58.58 -0.44
C ASP A 94 30.54 -58.84 0.98
N ILE A 95 29.76 -58.66 2.08
CA ILE A 95 29.93 -59.32 3.42
C ILE A 95 31.18 -58.94 4.31
N PRO A 96 31.18 -58.94 5.69
CA PRO A 96 30.13 -58.68 6.71
C PRO A 96 30.55 -58.06 8.12
N LEU A 97 29.54 -57.68 8.94
CA LEU A 97 29.35 -57.92 10.42
C LEU A 97 30.28 -57.45 11.60
N LYS A 98 29.60 -57.11 12.73
CA LYS A 98 30.01 -57.08 14.20
C LYS A 98 30.83 -55.84 14.68
N THR A 99 30.91 -55.41 15.96
CA THR A 99 30.29 -55.72 17.30
C THR A 99 30.41 -54.44 18.21
N LEU A 100 29.45 -54.02 19.06
CA LEU A 100 28.99 -54.47 20.42
C LEU A 100 29.84 -53.91 21.62
N ILE A 101 29.18 -53.60 22.77
CA ILE A 101 29.69 -53.17 24.13
C ILE A 101 29.80 -51.62 24.35
N LYS A 102 29.59 -50.97 25.53
CA LYS A 102 28.68 -51.12 26.72
C LYS A 102 28.87 -49.93 27.72
N LYS A 103 27.79 -49.43 28.35
CA LYS A 103 27.66 -48.53 29.56
C LYS A 103 28.86 -47.72 30.11
N LYS A 104 28.65 -46.41 30.42
CA LYS A 104 28.72 -45.86 31.81
C LYS A 104 28.17 -44.43 32.02
N GLU A 105 27.54 -44.24 33.19
CA GLU A 105 27.30 -43.02 34.02
C GLU A 105 27.78 -43.39 35.47
N PRO A 106 27.80 -42.55 36.55
CA PRO A 106 27.04 -41.31 36.85
C PRO A 106 27.80 -40.21 37.69
N SER A 107 27.07 -39.37 38.45
CA SER A 107 27.48 -38.51 39.63
C SER A 107 28.43 -37.31 39.38
N SER A 108 28.23 -36.06 39.83
CA SER A 108 27.89 -35.43 41.16
C SER A 108 29.08 -35.40 42.16
N SER A 109 29.38 -34.38 42.99
CA SER A 109 28.71 -33.13 43.45
C SER A 109 29.65 -32.22 44.32
N ALA A 110 29.26 -30.97 44.65
CA ALA A 110 29.71 -30.13 45.82
C ALA A 110 31.18 -29.55 45.80
N SER A 111 31.59 -28.48 46.54
CA SER A 111 30.93 -27.37 47.29
C SER A 111 31.94 -26.32 47.86
N SER A 112 31.49 -25.08 48.14
CA SER A 112 32.08 -24.05 49.07
C SER A 112 33.46 -23.41 48.71
N SER A 113 33.93 -22.29 49.27
CA SER A 113 33.41 -21.34 50.31
C SER A 113 33.87 -19.88 49.98
N SER A 114 33.09 -18.81 50.28
CA SER A 114 33.27 -17.80 51.38
C SER A 114 34.51 -16.86 51.22
N GLU A 115 34.50 -15.55 51.47
CA GLU A 115 33.61 -14.56 52.15
C GLU A 115 33.61 -13.21 51.33
N ASP A 116 33.17 -11.99 51.71
CA ASP A 116 32.59 -11.41 52.95
C ASP A 116 31.61 -10.20 52.68
N ILE A 117 31.84 -9.02 53.30
CA ILE A 117 30.92 -7.91 53.68
C ILE A 117 31.72 -6.56 53.58
N PRO A 118 31.14 -5.32 53.46
CA PRO A 118 29.96 -4.80 54.16
C PRO A 118 28.90 -3.98 53.39
N LEU A 119 27.80 -3.73 54.12
CA LEU A 119 26.59 -3.02 53.71
C LEU A 119 26.75 -1.49 53.62
N ARG A 120 25.92 -0.83 52.78
CA ARG A 120 25.19 0.39 53.20
C ARG A 120 23.91 0.70 52.40
N THR A 121 22.77 0.50 53.08
CA THR A 121 21.60 1.41 53.14
C THR A 121 21.09 2.11 51.86
N LEU A 122 19.92 1.70 51.34
CA LEU A 122 18.64 2.35 51.68
C LEU A 122 17.44 1.72 50.94
N ILE A 123 16.56 1.04 51.67
CA ILE A 123 15.22 0.68 51.18
C ILE A 123 14.32 1.91 51.30
N LYS A 124 14.07 2.63 50.19
CA LYS A 124 13.07 3.71 50.19
C LYS A 124 11.66 3.15 49.93
N LYS A 125 11.10 2.52 50.97
CA LYS A 125 9.66 2.27 51.11
C LYS A 125 8.95 3.63 50.89
N LYS A 126 8.06 3.74 49.90
CA LYS A 126 7.11 4.85 49.80
C LYS A 126 5.70 4.29 49.96
N GLU A 127 5.05 4.67 51.05
CA GLU A 127 3.71 4.20 51.39
C GLU A 127 2.62 4.87 50.54
N PRO A 128 1.44 4.23 50.39
CA PRO A 128 0.39 4.72 49.52
C PRO A 128 -0.42 5.84 50.18
N SER A 129 -0.61 6.94 49.46
CA SER A 129 -1.61 7.95 49.81
C SER A 129 -2.17 8.64 48.55
N SER A 130 -3.45 9.01 48.62
CA SER A 130 -4.30 9.55 47.53
C SER A 130 -4.67 8.59 46.38
N PRO A 131 -5.82 8.76 45.69
CA PRO A 131 -6.50 7.64 45.01
C PRO A 131 -5.95 7.25 43.61
N ASN A 132 -4.92 6.41 43.61
CA ASN A 132 -4.70 5.33 42.62
C ASN A 132 -4.79 5.72 41.13
N LEU A 133 -4.10 6.79 40.69
CA LEU A 133 -3.79 7.06 39.28
C LEU A 133 -2.35 6.63 38.97
N THR A 134 -2.20 5.44 38.37
CA THR A 134 -0.88 4.83 38.09
C THR A 134 -0.48 5.05 36.64
N ILE A 135 0.74 5.55 36.40
CA ILE A 135 1.32 5.74 35.06
C ILE A 135 2.48 4.77 34.88
N GLU A 136 2.34 3.79 33.98
CA GLU A 136 3.31 2.72 33.73
C GLU A 136 3.93 2.85 32.33
N LYS A 137 5.24 2.57 32.20
CA LYS A 137 5.90 2.43 30.89
C LYS A 137 5.59 1.06 30.30
N TYR A 138 4.71 1.02 29.30
CA TYR A 138 4.26 -0.22 28.65
C TYR A 138 5.19 -0.69 27.51
N SER A 139 5.91 0.24 26.87
CA SER A 139 6.96 -0.03 25.89
C SER A 139 7.83 1.20 25.68
N ASP A 140 8.92 1.08 24.90
CA ASP A 140 9.80 2.22 24.55
C ASP A 140 9.13 3.31 23.71
N ARG A 141 7.86 3.12 23.35
CA ARG A 141 7.08 4.07 22.56
C ARG A 141 5.73 4.42 23.16
N SER A 142 5.34 3.78 24.27
CA SER A 142 4.01 3.90 24.88
C SER A 142 4.00 3.81 26.40
N ILE A 143 3.13 4.62 27.02
CA ILE A 143 2.78 4.54 28.44
C ILE A 143 1.31 4.11 28.58
N VAL A 144 0.95 3.59 29.75
CA VAL A 144 -0.44 3.26 30.12
C VAL A 144 -0.80 4.00 31.40
N VAL A 145 -1.99 4.59 31.43
CA VAL A 145 -2.61 5.17 32.63
C VAL A 145 -3.70 4.21 33.13
N ARG A 146 -3.65 3.88 34.42
CA ARG A 146 -4.65 3.10 35.15
C ARG A 146 -5.18 3.91 36.33
N GLY A 147 -6.35 3.52 36.82
CA GLY A 147 -6.99 4.13 37.98
C GLY A 147 -8.48 4.34 37.81
N GLU A 148 -9.21 4.38 38.91
CA GLU A 148 -10.68 4.50 38.87
C GLU A 148 -11.12 5.90 38.43
N LYS A 149 -10.41 6.94 38.88
CA LYS A 149 -10.51 8.34 38.41
C LYS A 149 -10.32 8.52 36.90
N THR A 150 -9.77 7.53 36.17
CA THR A 150 -9.66 7.63 34.68
C THR A 150 -11.01 7.66 33.96
N LYS A 151 -12.12 7.44 34.69
CA LYS A 151 -13.50 7.65 34.23
C LYS A 151 -13.87 9.13 34.10
N GLU A 152 -13.53 9.96 35.09
CA GLU A 152 -13.77 11.42 35.07
C GLU A 152 -12.93 12.07 33.96
N TYR A 153 -11.64 11.73 33.91
CA TYR A 153 -10.70 12.26 32.92
C TYR A 153 -10.87 11.71 31.50
N LYS A 154 -11.86 10.83 31.26
CA LYS A 154 -12.09 10.10 30.01
C LYS A 154 -11.99 10.97 28.75
N ASP A 155 -12.69 12.09 28.70
CA ASP A 155 -12.76 12.90 27.48
C ASP A 155 -11.52 13.79 27.29
N GLN A 156 -10.89 14.25 28.38
CA GLN A 156 -9.57 14.93 28.33
C GLN A 156 -8.45 13.96 27.90
N LEU A 157 -8.45 12.72 28.40
CA LEU A 157 -7.52 11.66 28.00
C LEU A 157 -7.70 11.26 26.52
N LYS A 158 -8.94 11.31 26.03
CA LYS A 158 -9.31 11.08 24.62
C LYS A 158 -8.92 12.26 23.72
N GLU A 159 -9.07 13.50 24.18
CA GLU A 159 -8.62 14.72 23.47
C GLU A 159 -7.09 14.78 23.37
N LEU A 160 -6.38 14.44 24.45
CA LEU A 160 -4.95 14.15 24.42
C LEU A 160 -4.60 12.96 23.52
N GLY A 161 -5.57 12.29 22.89
CA GLY A 161 -5.39 11.22 21.90
C GLY A 161 -4.84 9.94 22.51
N GLY A 162 -5.23 9.65 23.75
CA GLY A 162 -5.12 8.31 24.34
C GLY A 162 -6.23 7.40 23.82
N LYS A 163 -6.03 6.09 23.96
CA LYS A 163 -7.03 5.09 23.60
C LYS A 163 -7.26 4.12 24.76
N TRP A 164 -8.50 3.94 25.18
CA TRP A 164 -8.87 2.87 26.09
C TRP A 164 -8.60 1.51 25.44
N ASN A 165 -7.93 0.61 26.17
CA ASN A 165 -7.73 -0.77 25.77
C ASN A 165 -7.94 -1.70 26.98
N PRO A 166 -8.95 -2.58 26.98
CA PRO A 166 -9.15 -3.54 28.06
C PRO A 166 -8.07 -4.62 28.10
N ASN A 167 -7.46 -4.96 26.96
CA ASN A 167 -6.60 -6.14 26.79
C ASN A 167 -5.10 -5.78 26.95
N LEU A 168 -4.76 -4.98 27.95
CA LEU A 168 -3.37 -4.65 28.29
C LEU A 168 -2.83 -5.61 29.36
N LYS A 169 -1.54 -5.95 29.30
CA LYS A 169 -0.86 -6.72 30.35
C LYS A 169 -0.95 -5.96 31.68
N GLY A 170 -1.55 -6.56 32.70
CA GLY A 170 -1.88 -5.89 33.98
C GLY A 170 -3.28 -5.26 34.06
N GLY A 171 -4.18 -5.59 33.11
CA GLY A 171 -5.57 -5.11 33.13
C GLY A 171 -5.80 -3.81 32.36
N ALA A 172 -7.07 -3.43 32.25
CA ALA A 172 -7.55 -2.34 31.40
C ALA A 172 -6.91 -0.97 31.71
N GLY A 173 -6.79 -0.11 30.70
CA GLY A 173 -6.24 1.23 30.88
C GLY A 173 -6.21 2.07 29.60
N TRP A 174 -5.80 3.33 29.74
CA TRP A 174 -5.60 4.25 28.63
C TRP A 174 -4.16 4.18 28.12
N ILE A 175 -3.95 3.75 26.87
CA ILE A 175 -2.62 3.75 26.25
C ILE A 175 -2.37 5.06 25.49
N PHE A 176 -1.19 5.66 25.72
CA PHE A 176 -0.67 6.84 25.04
C PHE A 176 0.69 6.53 24.43
N SER A 177 1.15 7.35 23.47
CA SER A 177 2.56 7.32 23.07
C SER A 177 3.43 8.10 24.07
N LEU A 178 4.64 7.60 24.33
CA LEU A 178 5.64 8.19 25.24
C LEU A 178 5.86 9.70 24.99
N LYS A 179 5.78 10.15 23.72
CA LYS A 179 5.88 11.58 23.34
C LYS A 179 4.78 12.49 23.93
N LYS A 180 3.72 11.93 24.51
CA LYS A 180 2.63 12.67 25.17
C LYS A 180 2.70 12.56 26.70
N GLU A 181 3.66 11.82 27.25
CA GLU A 181 3.78 11.55 28.69
C GLU A 181 3.78 12.84 29.53
N SER A 182 4.60 13.83 29.16
CA SER A 182 4.67 15.10 29.89
C SER A 182 3.32 15.82 29.97
N LYS A 183 2.48 15.73 28.92
CA LYS A 183 1.13 16.34 28.90
C LYS A 183 0.14 15.57 29.77
N VAL A 184 0.21 14.23 29.75
CA VAL A 184 -0.62 13.35 30.58
C VAL A 184 -0.26 13.52 32.06
N ARG A 185 1.04 13.55 32.39
CA ARG A 185 1.54 13.82 33.75
C ARG A 185 1.14 15.22 34.24
N ALA A 186 1.26 16.26 33.41
CA ALA A 186 0.88 17.62 33.78
C ALA A 186 -0.64 17.80 34.00
N LEU A 187 -1.46 17.07 33.24
CA LEU A 187 -2.91 17.09 33.41
C LEU A 187 -3.35 16.41 34.72
N LEU A 188 -2.83 15.21 34.99
CA LEU A 188 -3.16 14.43 36.19
C LEU A 188 -2.50 14.99 37.46
N GLY A 189 -1.36 15.68 37.33
CA GLY A 189 -0.69 16.37 38.43
C GLY A 189 -1.33 17.71 38.84
N LYS A 190 -2.40 18.16 38.16
CA LYS A 190 -3.05 19.45 38.45
C LYS A 190 -4.08 19.37 39.59
N GLU A 191 -4.44 18.19 40.08
CA GLU A 191 -5.37 18.02 41.22
C GLU A 191 -4.76 18.33 42.60
N SER A 192 -3.43 18.33 42.76
CA SER A 192 -2.81 18.47 44.09
C SER A 192 -2.69 19.91 44.61
N SER A 193 -3.34 20.89 43.97
CA SER A 193 -3.25 22.31 44.36
C SER A 193 -4.36 23.16 43.72
N SER A 194 -5.58 23.13 44.27
CA SER A 194 -6.65 24.07 43.89
C SER A 194 -7.69 24.30 45.00
N ASP A 195 -7.29 25.05 46.03
CA ASP A 195 -8.16 25.90 46.86
C ASP A 195 -7.23 26.92 47.53
N SER A 196 -7.45 28.24 47.54
CA SER A 196 -8.41 29.11 46.83
C SER A 196 -7.65 30.39 46.39
N SER A 197 -8.19 31.52 45.90
CA SER A 197 -9.56 32.01 45.71
C SER A 197 -9.65 32.86 44.42
N ALA A 198 -10.06 34.14 44.50
CA ALA A 198 -10.13 35.08 43.37
C ALA A 198 -10.05 36.56 43.84
N SER A 199 -9.50 37.46 43.01
CA SER A 199 -9.89 38.87 42.96
C SER A 199 -9.46 39.55 41.65
N SER A 200 -10.25 40.55 41.25
CA SER A 200 -9.91 41.56 40.24
C SER A 200 -8.97 42.64 40.81
N SER A 201 -8.24 43.36 39.94
CA SER A 201 -8.33 44.83 39.75
C SER A 201 -7.02 45.49 39.28
N SER A 202 -7.15 46.68 38.68
CA SER A 202 -6.09 47.55 38.15
C SER A 202 -5.61 48.58 39.17
N GLU A 203 -4.38 49.10 39.04
CA GLU A 203 -4.11 50.53 38.74
C GLU A 203 -2.60 50.87 38.61
N ASP A 204 -2.35 51.85 37.73
CA ASP A 204 -1.27 52.86 37.55
C ASP A 204 0.22 52.75 37.99
N ILE A 205 0.98 53.74 37.50
CA ILE A 205 2.46 53.88 37.45
C ILE A 205 2.91 55.05 38.35
N PRO A 206 4.19 55.13 38.80
CA PRO A 206 5.10 56.10 38.14
C PRO A 206 6.62 55.79 38.13
N LEU A 207 7.16 55.60 36.91
CA LEU A 207 8.32 56.28 36.28
C LEU A 207 9.62 56.73 37.03
N LYS A 208 10.74 56.66 36.26
CA LYS A 208 12.12 57.21 36.44
C LYS A 208 13.09 56.29 37.24
N THR A 209 14.42 56.29 37.00
CA THR A 209 15.30 57.29 36.34
C THR A 209 16.30 56.73 35.29
N LEU A 210 16.44 57.49 34.19
CA LEU A 210 17.68 57.91 33.48
C LEU A 210 18.88 56.97 33.30
N ILE A 211 19.35 56.86 32.03
CA ILE A 211 20.67 57.38 31.60
C ILE A 211 20.59 57.81 30.12
N LYS A 212 21.47 58.75 29.72
CA LYS A 212 21.54 59.45 28.39
C LYS A 212 22.55 58.67 27.49
N LYS A 213 22.72 58.85 26.16
CA LYS A 213 22.84 60.10 25.39
C LYS A 213 23.03 59.86 23.87
N GLU A 214 22.37 60.68 23.01
CA GLU A 214 22.65 61.05 21.58
C GLU A 214 23.07 59.97 20.56
N SER A 215 22.64 59.91 19.29
CA SER A 215 21.79 60.76 18.40
C SER A 215 21.28 59.86 17.22
N SER A 216 20.67 60.22 16.08
CA SER A 216 20.61 61.43 15.22
C SER A 216 19.34 61.45 14.32
N SER A 217 19.30 62.35 13.32
CA SER A 217 18.35 62.45 12.18
C SER A 217 18.52 61.33 11.12
N SER A 218 17.60 61.12 10.15
CA SER A 218 16.42 61.90 9.71
C SER A 218 15.19 61.03 9.38
N SER A 219 14.08 61.67 8.99
CA SER A 219 12.91 61.05 8.37
C SER A 219 13.19 60.51 6.95
N ASP A 220 12.36 59.58 6.48
CA ASP A 220 11.26 59.88 5.53
C ASP A 220 10.27 58.69 5.42
N ASP A 221 9.06 58.94 4.91
CA ASP A 221 7.92 58.00 4.88
C ASP A 221 8.04 56.90 3.80
N GLU A 222 7.90 55.63 4.21
CA GLU A 222 7.52 54.51 3.34
C GLU A 222 6.46 53.64 4.04
N LYS A 223 5.27 53.53 3.43
CA LYS A 223 4.08 52.93 4.03
C LYS A 223 3.97 51.44 3.68
N GLU A 224 4.92 50.63 4.17
CA GLU A 224 5.02 49.22 3.75
C GLU A 224 3.81 48.38 4.20
N SER A 225 2.99 47.96 3.24
CA SER A 225 1.87 47.05 3.47
C SER A 225 2.37 45.62 3.66
N SER A 226 2.57 45.20 4.91
CA SER A 226 3.13 43.88 5.26
C SER A 226 2.19 42.71 4.91
N SER A 227 2.12 42.34 3.63
CA SER A 227 1.52 41.10 3.16
C SER A 227 2.52 39.96 3.32
N GLY A 228 2.41 39.22 4.43
CA GLY A 228 3.30 38.11 4.80
C GLY A 228 3.30 36.95 3.79
N SER A 229 4.06 37.11 2.70
CA SER A 229 4.24 36.09 1.67
C SER A 229 4.98 34.89 2.26
N ALA A 230 4.25 33.79 2.46
CA ALA A 230 4.82 32.56 3.00
C ALA A 230 5.93 32.05 2.07
N GLU A 231 7.18 32.11 2.55
CA GLU A 231 8.40 31.74 1.81
C GLU A 231 8.29 30.30 1.26
N GLU A 232 7.88 30.17 -0.01
CA GLU A 232 7.72 28.88 -0.66
C GLU A 232 9.11 28.26 -0.86
N LYS A 233 9.53 27.41 0.09
CA LYS A 233 10.84 26.73 0.07
C LYS A 233 10.92 25.74 -1.07
N LYS A 234 11.22 26.29 -2.26
CA LYS A 234 11.48 25.56 -3.50
C LYS A 234 12.41 24.40 -3.19
N MET A 235 11.98 23.20 -3.59
CA MET A 235 12.79 21.99 -3.46
C MET A 235 14.16 22.22 -4.14
N PRO A 236 15.26 21.55 -3.72
CA PRO A 236 16.51 21.51 -4.48
C PRO A 236 16.35 20.77 -5.82
N HIS A 237 15.60 21.39 -6.73
CA HIS A 237 14.97 20.82 -7.92
C HIS A 237 15.97 20.55 -9.07
N VAL A 238 17.14 21.17 -8.99
CA VAL A 238 18.22 21.09 -10.01
C VAL A 238 19.32 20.11 -9.60
N LYS A 239 19.76 20.14 -8.33
CA LYS A 239 20.93 19.36 -7.87
C LYS A 239 20.73 17.84 -7.95
N LEU A 240 19.50 17.36 -7.68
CA LEU A 240 19.18 15.92 -7.74
C LEU A 240 19.19 15.32 -9.16
N LEU A 241 18.98 16.12 -10.20
CA LEU A 241 19.15 15.70 -11.59
C LEU A 241 20.62 15.77 -12.01
N GLY A 242 21.35 16.81 -11.62
CA GLY A 242 22.78 16.96 -11.92
C GLY A 242 23.67 15.86 -11.31
N GLU A 243 23.33 15.34 -10.14
CA GLU A 243 24.02 14.17 -9.55
C GLU A 243 23.75 12.85 -10.31
N CYS A 244 22.76 12.81 -11.20
CA CYS A 244 22.45 11.63 -11.99
C CYS A 244 23.16 11.61 -13.37
N ASN A 245 24.15 12.48 -13.60
CA ASN A 245 24.82 12.70 -14.89
C ASN A 245 25.55 11.48 -15.52
N GLU A 246 25.53 10.29 -14.90
CA GLU A 246 25.84 9.00 -15.54
C GLU A 246 24.77 8.57 -16.59
N TYR A 247 24.18 9.53 -17.30
CA TYR A 247 23.10 9.34 -18.27
C TYR A 247 23.56 8.79 -19.63
N SER A 248 24.84 8.46 -19.78
CA SER A 248 25.45 7.90 -21.01
C SER A 248 25.04 6.46 -21.34
N GLN A 249 24.27 5.78 -20.46
CA GLN A 249 23.73 4.46 -20.75
C GLN A 249 22.73 4.48 -21.91
N LYS A 250 23.00 3.70 -22.98
CA LYS A 250 22.11 3.58 -24.15
C LYS A 250 20.79 2.88 -23.80
N VAL A 251 19.80 3.65 -23.34
CA VAL A 251 18.47 3.14 -22.96
C VAL A 251 17.71 2.63 -24.19
N ASN A 252 17.33 1.35 -24.19
CA ASN A 252 16.38 0.81 -25.17
C ASN A 252 14.98 1.39 -24.88
N VAL A 253 14.60 2.42 -25.63
CA VAL A 253 13.35 3.18 -25.40
C VAL A 253 12.10 2.29 -25.49
N PRO A 254 11.88 1.44 -26.52
CA PRO A 254 10.69 0.59 -26.61
C PRO A 254 10.54 -0.40 -25.43
N LYS A 255 11.64 -0.99 -24.96
CA LYS A 255 11.64 -1.86 -23.76
C LYS A 255 11.32 -1.08 -22.49
N THR A 256 11.80 0.16 -22.40
CA THR A 256 11.59 1.05 -21.25
C THR A 256 10.15 1.54 -21.17
N VAL A 257 9.53 1.94 -22.28
CA VAL A 257 8.11 2.35 -22.33
C VAL A 257 7.21 1.22 -21.83
N LYS A 258 7.38 -0.01 -22.33
CA LYS A 258 6.60 -1.18 -21.86
C LYS A 258 6.82 -1.50 -20.38
N ALA A 259 8.03 -1.26 -19.85
CA ALA A 259 8.31 -1.43 -18.43
C ALA A 259 7.60 -0.36 -17.57
N ILE A 260 7.53 0.89 -18.07
CA ILE A 260 6.79 2.01 -17.44
C ILE A 260 5.29 1.72 -17.42
N GLU A 261 4.70 1.31 -18.56
CA GLU A 261 3.27 0.96 -18.67
C GLU A 261 2.88 -0.14 -17.69
N ASN A 262 3.68 -1.22 -17.64
CA ASN A 262 3.50 -2.31 -16.68
C ASN A 262 3.62 -1.82 -15.23
N PHE A 263 4.63 -0.99 -14.91
CA PHE A 263 4.78 -0.41 -13.59
C PHE A 263 3.55 0.42 -13.16
N CYS A 264 3.09 1.35 -14.01
CA CYS A 264 1.91 2.16 -13.75
C CYS A 264 0.64 1.31 -13.55
N THR A 265 0.47 0.26 -14.36
CA THR A 265 -0.66 -0.68 -14.25
C THR A 265 -0.66 -1.42 -12.91
N LEU A 266 0.51 -1.90 -12.46
CA LEU A 266 0.66 -2.57 -11.16
C LEU A 266 0.43 -1.60 -9.99
N LEU A 267 0.90 -0.35 -10.13
CA LEU A 267 0.75 0.71 -9.14
C LEU A 267 -0.73 1.10 -8.94
N GLN A 268 -1.46 1.32 -10.03
CA GLN A 268 -2.90 1.60 -10.03
C GLN A 268 -3.71 0.43 -9.45
N ALA A 269 -3.31 -0.81 -9.74
CA ALA A 269 -3.86 -2.02 -9.11
C ALA A 269 -3.49 -2.18 -7.62
N ASN A 270 -2.71 -1.25 -7.02
CA ASN A 270 -2.22 -1.29 -5.63
C ASN A 270 -1.47 -2.61 -5.29
N LYS A 271 -0.83 -3.23 -6.31
CA LYS A 271 -0.02 -4.45 -6.17
C LYS A 271 1.38 -4.09 -5.67
N VAL A 272 1.49 -3.71 -4.39
CA VAL A 272 2.69 -3.08 -3.81
C VAL A 272 3.99 -3.87 -4.06
N LYS A 273 3.98 -5.22 -3.95
CA LYS A 273 5.19 -6.05 -4.20
C LYS A 273 5.57 -6.05 -5.68
N ASP A 274 4.63 -6.41 -6.56
CA ASP A 274 4.82 -6.46 -8.01
C ASP A 274 5.28 -5.09 -8.55
N SER A 275 4.65 -4.01 -8.06
CA SER A 275 4.98 -2.62 -8.44
C SER A 275 6.42 -2.26 -8.06
N LYS A 276 6.88 -2.71 -6.89
CA LYS A 276 8.24 -2.49 -6.41
C LYS A 276 9.27 -3.21 -7.28
N GLU A 277 9.02 -4.47 -7.59
CA GLU A 277 9.88 -5.28 -8.45
C GLU A 277 9.91 -4.77 -9.89
N ALA A 278 8.80 -4.22 -10.39
CA ALA A 278 8.76 -3.54 -11.69
C ALA A 278 9.52 -2.20 -11.66
N PHE A 279 9.33 -1.40 -10.61
CA PHE A 279 10.00 -0.09 -10.47
C PHE A 279 11.52 -0.21 -10.40
N LEU A 280 12.02 -1.18 -9.62
CA LEU A 280 13.46 -1.45 -9.49
C LEU A 280 14.13 -1.92 -10.80
N LYS A 281 13.34 -2.34 -11.80
CA LYS A 281 13.79 -2.72 -13.16
C LYS A 281 13.76 -1.56 -14.16
N LEU A 282 13.22 -0.40 -13.80
CA LEU A 282 13.26 0.80 -14.64
C LEU A 282 14.67 1.41 -14.64
N PRO A 283 15.12 2.09 -15.71
CA PRO A 283 16.35 2.87 -15.69
C PRO A 283 16.34 3.89 -14.54
N HIS A 284 17.49 4.14 -13.92
CA HIS A 284 17.58 5.01 -12.75
C HIS A 284 17.05 6.43 -13.01
N VAL A 285 17.29 6.96 -14.22
CA VAL A 285 16.69 8.19 -14.77
C VAL A 285 15.19 8.27 -14.54
N VAL A 286 14.48 7.20 -14.94
CA VAL A 286 13.02 7.09 -14.90
C VAL A 286 12.55 6.98 -13.46
N GLN A 287 13.30 6.29 -12.60
CA GLN A 287 12.99 6.20 -11.17
C GLN A 287 13.04 7.58 -10.48
N CYS A 288 14.03 8.42 -10.81
CA CYS A 288 14.14 9.80 -10.30
C CYS A 288 13.05 10.72 -10.86
N LEU A 289 12.71 10.63 -12.15
CA LEU A 289 11.62 11.42 -12.76
C LEU A 289 10.26 11.10 -12.12
N PHE A 290 9.98 9.82 -11.81
CA PHE A 290 8.77 9.43 -11.09
C PHE A 290 8.69 10.03 -9.68
N LEU A 291 9.81 10.06 -8.94
CA LEU A 291 9.89 10.72 -7.63
C LEU A 291 9.57 12.21 -7.70
N GLN A 292 10.22 12.90 -8.63
CA GLN A 292 10.08 14.35 -8.82
C GLN A 292 8.64 14.71 -9.22
N HIS A 293 8.05 14.00 -10.18
CA HIS A 293 6.69 14.27 -10.62
C HIS A 293 5.66 13.98 -9.51
N ALA A 294 5.83 12.89 -8.75
CA ALA A 294 4.97 12.59 -7.61
C ALA A 294 5.12 13.61 -6.47
N TRP A 295 6.31 14.18 -6.24
CA TRP A 295 6.49 15.30 -5.32
C TRP A 295 5.67 16.51 -5.77
N THR A 296 5.79 16.91 -7.04
CA THR A 296 5.04 18.04 -7.61
C THR A 296 3.54 17.85 -7.40
N ILE A 297 3.03 16.65 -7.69
CA ILE A 297 1.62 16.29 -7.52
C ILE A 297 1.18 16.36 -6.05
N ILE A 298 1.95 15.80 -5.11
CA ILE A 298 1.55 15.78 -3.69
C ILE A 298 1.63 17.18 -3.06
N SER A 299 2.56 18.02 -3.52
CA SER A 299 2.68 19.42 -3.07
C SER A 299 1.50 20.25 -3.57
N ASN A 300 1.22 20.20 -4.86
CA ASN A 300 0.24 21.04 -5.54
C ASN A 300 -1.12 20.34 -5.73
N LYS A 301 -1.71 19.78 -4.67
CA LYS A 301 -2.95 18.97 -4.78
C LYS A 301 -4.03 19.62 -5.64
N SER A 302 -4.27 20.91 -5.47
CA SER A 302 -5.32 21.68 -6.17
C SER A 302 -5.13 21.77 -7.69
N LYS A 303 -3.93 21.47 -8.22
CA LYS A 303 -3.61 21.53 -9.66
C LYS A 303 -3.67 20.16 -10.36
N HIS A 304 -4.07 19.09 -9.64
CA HIS A 304 -4.01 17.72 -10.15
C HIS A 304 -5.24 16.90 -9.75
N SER A 305 -5.64 15.96 -10.61
CA SER A 305 -6.78 15.07 -10.31
C SER A 305 -6.52 14.20 -9.08
N ASP A 306 -7.58 13.83 -8.36
CA ASP A 306 -7.49 12.89 -7.23
C ASP A 306 -6.89 11.53 -7.64
N ASN A 307 -7.04 11.10 -8.90
CA ASN A 307 -6.39 9.90 -9.43
C ASN A 307 -4.86 10.08 -9.58
N SER A 308 -4.42 11.24 -10.07
CA SER A 308 -3.01 11.62 -10.10
C SER A 308 -2.42 11.68 -8.69
N TYR A 309 -3.12 12.33 -7.75
CA TYR A 309 -2.72 12.46 -6.36
C TYR A 309 -2.63 11.11 -5.64
N ARG A 310 -3.62 10.23 -5.86
CA ARG A 310 -3.64 8.86 -5.34
C ARG A 310 -2.51 8.00 -5.92
N THR A 311 -2.20 8.16 -7.20
CA THR A 311 -1.08 7.46 -7.86
C THR A 311 0.27 7.91 -7.27
N ALA A 312 0.47 9.22 -7.09
CA ALA A 312 1.64 9.78 -6.43
C ALA A 312 1.78 9.31 -4.97
N PHE A 313 0.66 9.25 -4.22
CA PHE A 313 0.63 8.70 -2.86
C PHE A 313 1.05 7.21 -2.81
N TYR A 314 0.56 6.37 -3.73
CA TYR A 314 1.01 4.98 -3.82
C TYR A 314 2.50 4.85 -4.17
N LEU A 315 3.03 5.74 -5.01
CA LEU A 315 4.46 5.80 -5.29
C LEU A 315 5.26 6.15 -4.03
N PHE A 316 4.89 7.21 -3.30
CA PHE A 316 5.53 7.58 -2.03
C PHE A 316 5.47 6.45 -1.00
N LYS A 317 4.36 5.70 -0.95
CA LYS A 317 4.19 4.53 -0.09
C LYS A 317 5.19 3.41 -0.42
N LEU A 318 5.55 3.20 -1.70
CA LEU A 318 6.61 2.26 -2.09
C LEU A 318 7.95 2.68 -1.47
N PHE A 319 8.36 3.93 -1.65
CA PHE A 319 9.65 4.46 -1.21
C PHE A 319 9.89 4.43 0.32
N ARG A 320 8.83 4.36 1.13
CA ARG A 320 8.98 4.19 2.59
C ARG A 320 9.48 2.80 3.01
N SER A 321 9.43 1.80 2.14
CA SER A 321 9.86 0.43 2.44
C SER A 321 11.39 0.31 2.54
N PRO A 322 11.92 -0.62 3.37
CA PRO A 322 13.33 -0.62 3.76
C PRO A 322 14.30 -0.80 2.60
N GLU A 323 14.01 -1.65 1.60
CA GLU A 323 14.92 -1.84 0.45
C GLU A 323 15.13 -0.56 -0.39
N PHE A 324 14.19 0.40 -0.40
CA PHE A 324 14.44 1.70 -1.03
C PHE A 324 15.27 2.59 -0.10
N LYS A 325 14.94 2.67 1.19
CA LYS A 325 15.71 3.46 2.18
C LYS A 325 17.18 3.05 2.29
N ALA A 326 17.51 1.79 2.00
CA ALA A 326 18.88 1.28 1.96
C ALA A 326 19.70 1.79 0.75
N ARG A 327 19.07 2.32 -0.30
CA ARG A 327 19.79 2.86 -1.47
C ARG A 327 20.16 4.34 -1.25
N PRO A 328 21.43 4.75 -1.44
CA PRO A 328 21.90 6.11 -1.12
C PRO A 328 21.07 7.24 -1.73
N ILE A 329 20.64 7.09 -2.99
CA ILE A 329 19.82 8.08 -3.70
C ILE A 329 18.50 8.35 -2.95
N TYR A 330 17.79 7.30 -2.54
CA TYR A 330 16.50 7.43 -1.84
C TYR A 330 16.65 7.72 -0.35
N ALA A 331 17.81 7.40 0.25
CA ALA A 331 18.16 7.83 1.60
C ALA A 331 18.23 9.37 1.70
N ARG A 332 18.65 10.08 0.64
CA ARG A 332 18.58 11.55 0.56
C ARG A 332 17.13 12.04 0.60
N TYR A 333 16.26 11.53 -0.28
CA TYR A 333 14.83 11.85 -0.28
C TYR A 333 14.18 11.58 1.09
N ALA A 334 14.48 10.43 1.72
CA ALA A 334 13.94 10.06 3.03
C ALA A 334 14.38 10.98 4.19
N LYS A 335 15.42 11.81 4.02
CA LYS A 335 15.90 12.80 5.00
C LYS A 335 15.23 14.17 4.85
N LEU A 336 14.56 14.49 3.74
CA LEU A 336 13.81 15.74 3.62
C LEU A 336 12.59 15.71 4.56
N GLY A 337 12.62 16.47 5.66
CA GLY A 337 11.51 16.53 6.63
C GLY A 337 10.17 16.98 6.03
N SER A 338 10.20 17.67 4.88
CA SER A 338 9.03 17.98 4.05
C SER A 338 8.36 16.74 3.44
N MET A 339 9.10 15.68 3.09
CA MET A 339 8.51 14.39 2.64
C MET A 339 7.59 13.79 3.69
N GLU A 340 7.99 13.81 4.97
CA GLU A 340 7.19 13.22 6.05
C GLU A 340 5.87 14.00 6.21
N LYS A 341 5.93 15.34 6.20
CA LYS A 341 4.74 16.22 6.27
C LYS A 341 3.81 16.06 5.06
N LEU A 342 4.36 16.00 3.85
CA LEU A 342 3.58 15.78 2.62
C LEU A 342 2.95 14.38 2.60
N TYR A 343 3.69 13.35 3.04
CA TYR A 343 3.19 11.98 3.11
C TYR A 343 2.10 11.81 4.19
N THR A 344 2.20 12.44 5.36
CA THR A 344 1.13 12.38 6.37
C THR A 344 -0.13 13.09 5.90
N LYS A 345 -0.02 14.24 5.21
CA LYS A 345 -1.16 14.93 4.56
C LYS A 345 -1.83 14.04 3.52
N ALA A 346 -1.06 13.41 2.62
CA ALA A 346 -1.59 12.49 1.62
C ALA A 346 -2.19 11.21 2.22
N LEU A 347 -1.62 10.70 3.32
CA LEU A 347 -2.12 9.54 4.06
C LEU A 347 -3.47 9.83 4.75
N HIS A 348 -3.67 11.05 5.25
CA HIS A 348 -4.94 11.51 5.82
C HIS A 348 -6.03 11.52 4.74
N TRP A 349 -5.77 12.20 3.63
CA TRP A 349 -6.69 12.28 2.49
C TRP A 349 -7.08 10.89 1.92
N ASN A 350 -6.13 9.96 1.80
CA ASN A 350 -6.40 8.59 1.34
C ASN A 350 -7.11 7.71 2.42
N ARG A 351 -7.35 8.20 3.64
CA ARG A 351 -8.30 7.59 4.60
C ARG A 351 -9.69 8.19 4.43
N GLU A 352 -9.80 9.51 4.41
CA GLU A 352 -11.06 10.25 4.21
C GLU A 352 -11.80 9.74 2.96
N THR A 353 -11.10 9.69 1.83
CA THR A 353 -11.62 9.16 0.53
C THR A 353 -11.79 7.64 0.46
N LYS A 354 -11.73 6.94 1.61
CA LYS A 354 -12.05 5.51 1.74
C LYS A 354 -13.15 5.23 2.76
N GLU A 355 -13.45 6.18 3.63
CA GLU A 355 -14.45 6.02 4.70
C GLU A 355 -15.82 6.54 4.25
N GLU A 356 -15.87 7.42 3.25
CA GLU A 356 -17.01 7.57 2.32
C GLU A 356 -17.02 6.36 1.35
N PRO A 357 -17.91 5.37 1.55
CA PRO A 357 -19.27 5.49 0.99
C PRO A 357 -20.41 4.89 1.84
N THR A 358 -21.65 5.14 1.40
CA THR A 358 -22.94 4.50 1.80
C THR A 358 -23.77 5.10 2.96
N LYS A 359 -23.60 6.39 3.31
CA LYS A 359 -24.54 7.09 4.24
C LYS A 359 -25.03 8.50 3.83
N SER A 360 -25.16 8.80 2.54
CA SER A 360 -26.02 9.92 2.08
C SER A 360 -27.50 9.53 2.17
N ARG A 361 -28.22 10.11 3.15
CA ARG A 361 -29.64 9.85 3.41
C ARG A 361 -30.54 10.72 2.53
N THR A 362 -30.94 10.23 1.35
CA THR A 362 -31.92 10.92 0.50
C THR A 362 -33.29 10.97 1.19
N THR A 363 -33.71 12.16 1.64
CA THR A 363 -35.08 12.40 2.09
C THR A 363 -36.02 12.40 0.90
N SER A 364 -37.15 11.70 1.03
CA SER A 364 -38.10 11.47 -0.06
C SER A 364 -39.09 12.61 -0.25
N THR A 365 -39.13 13.18 -1.45
CA THR A 365 -40.31 13.88 -1.97
C THR A 365 -40.97 13.02 -3.04
N LYS A 366 -42.29 12.92 -3.01
CA LYS A 366 -43.05 11.79 -3.59
C LYS A 366 -43.87 12.21 -4.81
N SER A 367 -43.32 12.05 -6.02
CA SER A 367 -44.06 12.13 -7.28
C SER A 367 -44.13 10.75 -7.95
N ARG A 368 -45.34 10.35 -8.39
CA ARG A 368 -45.66 8.99 -8.85
C ARG A 368 -46.04 9.01 -10.33
N THR A 369 -45.13 8.60 -11.21
CA THR A 369 -45.43 8.40 -12.64
C THR A 369 -44.84 7.08 -13.14
N THR A 370 -45.62 6.35 -13.93
CA THR A 370 -45.35 4.96 -14.33
C THR A 370 -44.92 4.86 -15.79
N SER A 371 -43.77 4.25 -16.07
CA SER A 371 -43.49 3.70 -17.40
C SER A 371 -42.47 2.56 -17.38
N THR A 372 -42.89 1.43 -17.94
CA THR A 372 -42.10 0.23 -18.27
C THR A 372 -40.84 0.49 -19.11
N LYS A 373 -39.70 -0.14 -18.76
CA LYS A 373 -39.01 -1.06 -19.69
C LYS A 373 -37.97 -2.00 -19.05
N SER A 374 -37.92 -3.20 -19.64
CA SER A 374 -36.95 -4.30 -19.52
C SER A 374 -35.54 -3.99 -18.96
N ARG A 375 -35.15 -4.74 -17.90
CA ARG A 375 -33.76 -4.86 -17.43
C ARG A 375 -33.12 -6.15 -18.00
N THR A 376 -32.25 -6.03 -19.01
CA THR A 376 -31.56 -7.18 -19.61
C THR A 376 -30.06 -7.14 -19.36
N THR A 377 -29.50 -8.22 -18.83
CA THR A 377 -28.07 -8.38 -18.54
C THR A 377 -27.31 -8.96 -19.73
N SER A 378 -26.12 -8.44 -20.06
CA SER A 378 -25.03 -9.30 -20.53
C SER A 378 -23.64 -8.66 -20.35
N THR A 379 -22.68 -9.48 -19.94
CA THR A 379 -21.25 -9.27 -20.16
C THR A 379 -20.74 -10.43 -21.01
N LYS A 380 -20.25 -10.17 -22.23
CA LYS A 380 -19.49 -11.16 -23.00
C LYS A 380 -18.56 -10.54 -24.03
N SER A 381 -17.61 -11.36 -24.48
CA SER A 381 -16.42 -10.98 -25.22
C SER A 381 -16.45 -11.45 -26.68
N ARG A 382 -15.76 -10.70 -27.55
CA ARG A 382 -15.01 -11.19 -28.73
C ARG A 382 -15.80 -11.98 -29.79
N ALA A 383 -16.18 -11.31 -30.87
CA ALA A 383 -16.13 -11.82 -32.25
C ALA A 383 -16.08 -10.66 -33.25
N LYS A 384 -15.66 -10.90 -34.50
CA LYS A 384 -15.74 -9.91 -35.59
C LYS A 384 -17.15 -9.92 -36.20
N SER A 385 -17.82 -8.77 -36.22
CA SER A 385 -18.72 -8.39 -37.31
C SER A 385 -18.55 -6.89 -37.57
N GLY A 386 -18.55 -6.51 -38.84
CA GLY A 386 -18.04 -5.21 -39.30
C GLY A 386 -19.04 -4.06 -39.26
N THR A 387 -19.82 -3.90 -38.18
CA THR A 387 -20.62 -2.67 -38.02
C THR A 387 -19.70 -1.51 -37.65
N THR A 388 -19.27 -0.76 -38.66
CA THR A 388 -18.61 0.53 -38.46
C THR A 388 -19.55 1.45 -37.69
N LYS A 389 -19.23 1.70 -36.41
CA LYS A 389 -19.93 2.70 -35.62
C LYS A 389 -19.82 4.03 -36.36
N LYS A 390 -20.95 4.54 -36.87
CA LYS A 390 -21.03 5.93 -37.30
C LYS A 390 -20.91 6.78 -36.05
N TYR A 391 -19.94 7.69 -36.05
CA TYR A 391 -19.82 8.76 -35.06
C TYR A 391 -20.34 10.04 -35.72
N ASP A 392 -20.96 10.91 -34.94
CA ASP A 392 -21.66 12.11 -35.46
C ASP A 392 -20.67 13.16 -35.99
N LYS A 393 -19.40 13.08 -35.58
CA LYS A 393 -18.31 13.95 -36.01
C LYS A 393 -17.63 13.38 -37.27
N GLU A 394 -17.65 14.12 -38.40
CA GLU A 394 -16.80 13.85 -39.58
C GLU A 394 -15.37 13.39 -39.21
N TYR A 395 -14.87 12.38 -39.92
CA TYR A 395 -13.55 11.74 -39.78
C TYR A 395 -13.25 11.09 -38.42
N GLN A 396 -14.16 11.12 -37.44
CA GLN A 396 -14.00 10.36 -36.20
C GLN A 396 -14.09 8.85 -36.47
N ARG A 397 -13.13 8.09 -35.92
CA ARG A 397 -12.98 6.63 -36.04
C ARG A 397 -13.02 5.92 -34.68
N TYR A 398 -12.68 6.64 -33.62
CA TYR A 398 -12.59 6.14 -32.25
C TYR A 398 -13.50 6.98 -31.34
N ALA A 399 -14.07 6.36 -30.31
CA ALA A 399 -14.82 7.08 -29.28
C ALA A 399 -13.93 8.15 -28.61
N THR A 400 -14.49 9.33 -28.39
CA THR A 400 -13.76 10.44 -27.75
C THR A 400 -13.33 10.02 -26.35
N PRO A 401 -12.04 10.20 -25.98
CA PRO A 401 -11.53 9.72 -24.71
C PRO A 401 -12.09 10.57 -23.56
N GLU A 402 -12.88 9.96 -22.69
CA GLU A 402 -13.47 10.61 -21.52
C GLU A 402 -12.37 11.12 -20.56
N GLY A 403 -12.33 12.44 -20.36
CA GLY A 403 -11.50 13.11 -19.37
C GLY A 403 -10.15 13.66 -19.88
N GLU A 404 -9.84 14.87 -19.43
CA GLU A 404 -8.55 15.55 -19.64
C GLU A 404 -7.35 14.79 -19.03
N THR A 405 -7.61 13.88 -18.09
CA THR A 405 -6.56 13.11 -17.38
C THR A 405 -5.91 12.00 -18.21
N ASN A 406 -6.35 11.75 -19.45
CA ASN A 406 -5.75 10.75 -20.31
C ASN A 406 -4.38 11.24 -20.83
N PRO A 407 -3.26 10.52 -20.59
CA PRO A 407 -1.93 11.00 -20.96
C PRO A 407 -1.74 11.16 -22.48
N LEU A 408 -2.48 10.41 -23.32
CA LEU A 408 -2.45 10.60 -24.77
C LEU A 408 -3.16 11.90 -25.18
N ASN A 409 -4.27 12.24 -24.53
CA ASN A 409 -4.97 13.51 -24.73
C ASN A 409 -4.05 14.70 -24.40
N ILE A 410 -3.42 14.68 -23.23
CA ILE A 410 -2.45 15.70 -22.80
C ILE A 410 -1.28 15.81 -23.79
N PHE A 411 -0.71 14.67 -24.23
CA PHE A 411 0.40 14.67 -25.18
C PHE A 411 0.02 15.28 -26.53
N TYR A 412 -1.07 14.84 -27.16
CA TYR A 412 -1.44 15.32 -28.48
C TYR A 412 -1.99 16.76 -28.48
N THR A 413 -2.66 17.20 -27.41
CA THR A 413 -3.07 18.61 -27.27
C THR A 413 -1.87 19.53 -27.04
N SER A 414 -0.86 19.14 -26.24
CA SER A 414 0.38 19.91 -26.12
C SER A 414 1.14 19.95 -27.46
N LEU A 415 1.30 18.81 -28.11
CA LEU A 415 1.99 18.71 -29.41
C LEU A 415 1.31 19.54 -30.51
N TYR A 416 -0.02 19.66 -30.49
CA TYR A 416 -0.76 20.53 -31.41
C TYR A 416 -0.59 22.01 -31.06
N LYS A 417 -0.60 22.38 -29.78
CA LYS A 417 -0.35 23.77 -29.33
C LYS A 417 1.07 24.24 -29.66
N GLU A 418 2.06 23.37 -29.49
CA GLU A 418 3.46 23.65 -29.84
C GLU A 418 3.72 23.62 -31.35
N LYS A 419 3.07 22.70 -32.08
CA LYS A 419 3.28 22.48 -33.51
C LYS A 419 1.95 22.21 -34.23
N PRO A 420 1.17 23.26 -34.56
CA PRO A 420 -0.14 23.14 -35.22
C PRO A 420 -0.13 22.49 -36.61
N SER A 421 1.05 22.26 -37.20
CA SER A 421 1.27 21.54 -38.46
C SER A 421 1.64 20.06 -38.30
N SER A 422 1.76 19.56 -37.06
CA SER A 422 2.19 18.19 -36.74
C SER A 422 1.21 17.14 -37.29
N PRO A 423 1.58 16.32 -38.30
CA PRO A 423 0.65 15.37 -38.91
C PRO A 423 0.11 14.34 -37.92
N LEU A 424 0.94 13.95 -36.95
CA LEU A 424 0.58 12.97 -35.91
C LEU A 424 -0.50 13.53 -34.98
N ALA A 425 -0.37 14.79 -34.55
CA ALA A 425 -1.34 15.44 -33.67
C ALA A 425 -2.66 15.72 -34.40
N ILE A 426 -2.60 16.27 -35.62
CA ILE A 426 -3.77 16.53 -36.46
C ILE A 426 -4.55 15.23 -36.72
N THR A 427 -3.85 14.13 -37.05
CA THR A 427 -4.48 12.83 -37.28
C THR A 427 -5.19 12.33 -36.01
N TRP A 428 -4.49 12.28 -34.87
CA TRP A 428 -5.05 11.74 -33.63
C TRP A 428 -6.24 12.57 -33.12
N LEU A 429 -6.11 13.90 -33.07
CA LEU A 429 -7.17 14.79 -32.56
C LEU A 429 -8.42 14.75 -33.45
N THR A 430 -8.26 14.51 -34.76
CA THR A 430 -9.39 14.33 -35.69
C THR A 430 -10.04 12.96 -35.51
N GLU A 431 -9.27 11.87 -35.50
CA GLU A 431 -9.81 10.50 -35.44
C GLU A 431 -10.48 10.14 -34.11
N TYR A 432 -10.11 10.82 -33.02
CA TYR A 432 -10.78 10.71 -31.71
C TYR A 432 -11.82 11.83 -31.47
N GLY A 433 -11.99 12.77 -32.40
CA GLY A 433 -13.01 13.83 -32.34
C GLY A 433 -12.94 14.71 -31.10
N LEU A 434 -11.73 15.13 -30.68
CA LEU A 434 -11.51 15.74 -29.37
C LEU A 434 -12.05 17.19 -29.26
N PHE A 435 -11.82 18.01 -30.28
CA PHE A 435 -12.31 19.40 -30.32
C PHE A 435 -13.73 19.49 -30.90
N ASP A 436 -14.34 20.66 -30.77
CA ASP A 436 -15.62 21.03 -31.38
C ASP A 436 -15.57 22.46 -31.94
N GLY A 437 -16.67 22.90 -32.56
CA GLY A 437 -16.78 24.25 -33.14
C GLY A 437 -15.70 24.57 -34.18
N GLU A 438 -15.24 25.82 -34.18
CA GLU A 438 -14.25 26.32 -35.15
C GLU A 438 -12.91 25.59 -35.11
N GLU A 439 -12.41 25.22 -33.93
CA GLU A 439 -11.11 24.54 -33.79
C GLU A 439 -11.13 23.22 -34.56
N ARG A 440 -12.24 22.48 -34.46
CA ARG A 440 -12.45 21.26 -35.22
C ARG A 440 -12.57 21.50 -36.73
N GLN A 441 -13.20 22.59 -37.18
CA GLN A 441 -13.22 22.96 -38.61
C GLN A 441 -11.81 23.26 -39.13
N LYS A 442 -11.01 24.03 -38.36
CA LYS A 442 -9.60 24.33 -38.67
C LYS A 442 -8.77 23.04 -38.75
N LEU A 443 -8.96 22.12 -37.80
CA LEU A 443 -8.30 20.81 -37.76
C LEU A 443 -8.68 19.93 -38.98
N ILE A 444 -9.96 19.84 -39.35
CA ILE A 444 -10.43 19.08 -40.53
C ILE A 444 -9.83 19.65 -41.82
N LYS A 445 -9.72 20.98 -41.94
CA LYS A 445 -9.10 21.64 -43.11
C LYS A 445 -7.60 21.30 -43.23
N GLN A 446 -6.91 21.07 -42.11
CA GLN A 446 -5.53 20.55 -42.10
C GLN A 446 -5.48 19.03 -42.39
N TYR A 447 -6.38 18.24 -41.82
CA TYR A 447 -6.47 16.79 -42.04
C TYR A 447 -6.70 16.46 -43.53
N LYS A 448 -7.61 17.18 -44.20
CA LYS A 448 -7.83 17.08 -45.65
C LYS A 448 -6.53 17.32 -46.43
N LYS A 449 -5.82 18.42 -46.19
CA LYS A 449 -4.50 18.69 -46.80
C LYS A 449 -3.45 17.59 -46.56
N LEU A 450 -3.48 16.89 -45.43
CA LEU A 450 -2.57 15.77 -45.14
C LEU A 450 -2.98 14.47 -45.85
N LEU A 451 -4.27 14.26 -46.07
CA LEU A 451 -4.82 13.19 -46.90
C LEU A 451 -4.43 13.42 -48.38
N ASP A 452 -4.70 14.62 -48.89
CA ASP A 452 -4.46 15.02 -50.29
C ASP A 452 -2.96 14.97 -50.65
N SER A 453 -2.08 15.36 -49.72
CA SER A 453 -0.62 15.31 -49.91
C SER A 453 0.01 13.95 -49.59
N GLY A 454 -0.77 12.92 -49.26
CA GLY A 454 -0.30 11.57 -48.94
C GLY A 454 0.51 11.45 -47.64
N LYS A 455 0.68 12.55 -46.88
CA LYS A 455 1.49 12.61 -45.63
C LYS A 455 0.74 12.12 -44.39
N LEU A 456 -0.46 11.56 -44.56
CA LEU A 456 -1.28 11.05 -43.46
C LEU A 456 -0.69 9.79 -42.81
N ILE A 457 -0.23 9.92 -41.57
CA ILE A 457 0.32 8.81 -40.78
C ILE A 457 -0.83 7.91 -40.32
N LYS A 458 -0.98 6.72 -40.92
CA LYS A 458 -1.95 5.71 -40.45
C LYS A 458 -1.59 5.22 -39.05
N LEU A 459 -2.29 5.74 -38.04
CA LEU A 459 -2.22 5.25 -36.67
C LEU A 459 -2.70 3.78 -36.62
N ARG A 460 -1.81 2.85 -36.23
CA ARG A 460 -2.21 1.49 -35.88
C ARG A 460 -2.79 1.50 -34.47
N GLY A 461 -4.11 1.36 -34.37
CA GLY A 461 -4.82 0.96 -33.15
C GLY A 461 -4.75 -0.55 -32.91
#